data_AF-A0A1D2RFJ4-F1
#
_entry.id   AF-A0A1D2RFJ4-F1
#
_cell.length_a   1.000
_cell.length_b   1.000
_cell.length_c   1.000
_cell.angle_alpha   90.00
_cell.angle_beta   90.00
_cell.angle_gamma   90.00
#
_symmetry.space_group_name_H-M   'P 1'
#
loop_
_entity.id
_entity.type
_entity.pdbx_description
1 polymer ?
#
loop_
_entity_poly.entity_id
_entity_poly.type
_entity_poly.pdbx_seq_one_letter_code
_entity_poly.pdbx_strand_id
1 'polypeptide(L)'
;MIGAILCGGYGKRLKPITDQIPKPLIEIKDGYTILDKQITQFQYAGIKKVYLLTGYMHELIKERYGAEWNGVKIGYVHEDKQGGTLYAMNLLFKKAKEDVILRNGDIVSDINLKQMLDSHSNRMTMFITPLISPYGITEIANGKIVDFREKPALNYYINAGIYIIDKKIFGAFKKHAEGDVEKLVFPEIAKSGLLNYYKEDGVFWQSVDSPKDLESVRNEYKNKTDKPWGYEKIIVHTDKYLTKELYLMKGEGTSVHYHTKKDETMHVTRGECIIYFEDREVHLKANETVRIEPNVRHRIFAVENTVLQEYSTPHIDDTVRVKDDYKR
;
A
#
# COMPACT_ATOMS: atom_id res chain seq x y z
N MET A 1 0.96 -19.01 0.51
CA MET A 1 0.37 -17.94 1.34
C MET A 1 -0.86 -17.38 0.63
N ILE A 2 -1.89 -16.99 1.38
CA ILE A 2 -3.11 -16.35 0.85
C ILE A 2 -3.27 -14.93 1.40
N GLY A 3 -3.92 -14.05 0.64
CA GLY A 3 -4.30 -12.72 1.10
C GLY A 3 -5.67 -12.73 1.77
N ALA A 4 -5.91 -11.76 2.65
CA ALA A 4 -7.20 -11.54 3.26
C ALA A 4 -7.45 -10.06 3.55
N ILE A 5 -8.70 -9.61 3.39
CA ILE A 5 -9.11 -8.21 3.61
C ILE A 5 -10.37 -8.19 4.47
N LEU A 6 -10.34 -7.40 5.56
CA LEU A 6 -11.49 -7.19 6.44
C LEU A 6 -12.45 -6.16 5.83
N CYS A 7 -13.61 -6.62 5.36
CA CYS A 7 -14.60 -5.83 4.64
C CYS A 7 -15.95 -5.69 5.40
N GLY A 8 -16.05 -6.11 6.66
CA GLY A 8 -17.32 -6.23 7.39
C GLY A 8 -17.87 -4.95 8.05
N GLY A 9 -17.09 -3.88 8.13
CA GLY A 9 -17.44 -2.68 8.91
C GLY A 9 -18.54 -1.80 8.28
N TYR A 10 -19.43 -1.27 9.12
CA TYR A 10 -20.52 -0.35 8.71
C TYR A 10 -20.05 1.04 8.25
N GLY A 11 -18.81 1.42 8.54
CA GLY A 11 -18.29 2.74 8.17
C GLY A 11 -19.09 3.93 8.71
N LYS A 12 -19.73 3.80 9.89
CA LYS A 12 -20.71 4.78 10.44
C LYS A 12 -20.26 6.26 10.38
N ARG A 13 -18.97 6.54 10.51
CA ARG A 13 -18.38 7.89 10.46
C ARG A 13 -18.32 8.52 9.06
N LEU A 14 -18.56 7.74 8.01
CA LEU A 14 -18.56 8.16 6.62
C LEU A 14 -19.97 8.28 6.03
N LYS A 15 -21.01 8.23 6.86
CA LYS A 15 -22.38 8.55 6.43
C LYS A 15 -22.44 9.98 5.87
N PRO A 16 -23.23 10.23 4.81
CA PRO A 16 -24.20 9.31 4.20
C PRO A 16 -23.61 8.37 3.13
N ILE A 17 -22.32 8.47 2.77
CA ILE A 17 -21.72 7.67 1.70
C ILE A 17 -21.92 6.16 1.98
N THR A 18 -21.65 5.76 3.22
CA THR A 18 -21.75 4.36 3.63
C THR A 18 -23.18 3.86 3.87
N ASP A 19 -24.20 4.67 3.61
CA ASP A 19 -25.60 4.20 3.58
C ASP A 19 -25.94 3.52 2.25
N GLN A 20 -25.14 3.74 1.20
CA GLN A 20 -25.37 3.20 -0.14
C GLN A 20 -24.30 2.20 -0.58
N ILE A 21 -23.06 2.39 -0.13
CA ILE A 21 -21.94 1.52 -0.49
C ILE A 21 -21.12 1.09 0.74
N PRO A 22 -20.63 -0.16 0.81
CA PRO A 22 -19.73 -0.56 1.87
C PRO A 22 -18.40 0.21 1.76
N LYS A 23 -17.79 0.54 2.90
CA LYS A 23 -16.56 1.33 3.00
C LYS A 23 -15.45 0.89 2.03
N PRO A 24 -15.14 -0.42 1.84
CA PRO A 24 -14.10 -0.85 0.89
C PRO A 24 -14.39 -0.50 -0.58
N LEU A 25 -15.66 -0.25 -0.94
CA LEU A 25 -16.07 0.16 -2.30
C LEU A 25 -16.08 1.67 -2.50
N ILE A 26 -15.66 2.47 -1.51
CA ILE A 26 -15.53 3.91 -1.70
C ILE A 26 -14.40 4.20 -2.70
N GLU A 27 -14.71 5.03 -3.69
CA GLU A 27 -13.76 5.48 -4.70
C GLU A 27 -12.75 6.51 -4.15
N ILE A 28 -11.47 6.22 -4.38
CA ILE A 28 -10.33 7.08 -4.09
C ILE A 28 -9.86 7.86 -5.33
N LYS A 29 -10.25 7.40 -6.52
CA LYS A 29 -10.29 8.14 -7.79
C LYS A 29 -11.35 7.49 -8.69
N ASP A 30 -11.65 8.12 -9.81
CA ASP A 30 -12.67 7.65 -10.75
C ASP A 30 -12.52 6.15 -11.09
N GLY A 31 -13.58 5.37 -10.83
CA GLY A 31 -13.65 3.93 -11.08
C GLY A 31 -12.72 3.05 -10.23
N TYR A 32 -11.98 3.62 -9.27
CA TYR A 32 -10.95 2.92 -8.49
C TYR A 32 -11.17 3.10 -6.98
N THR A 33 -11.51 2.00 -6.32
CA THR A 33 -11.90 1.92 -4.92
C THR A 33 -10.72 1.59 -3.99
N ILE A 34 -10.93 1.77 -2.68
CA ILE A 34 -9.98 1.30 -1.65
C ILE A 34 -9.66 -0.18 -1.87
N LEU A 35 -10.67 -1.00 -2.11
CA LEU A 35 -10.51 -2.44 -2.27
C LEU A 35 -9.82 -2.82 -3.60
N ASP A 36 -10.04 -2.07 -4.68
CA ASP A 36 -9.30 -2.26 -5.94
C ASP A 36 -7.79 -2.07 -5.71
N LYS A 37 -7.40 -1.02 -4.98
CA LYS A 37 -6.00 -0.82 -4.59
C LYS A 37 -5.46 -1.97 -3.76
N GLN A 38 -6.22 -2.41 -2.76
CA GLN A 38 -5.73 -3.45 -1.86
C GLN A 38 -5.54 -4.80 -2.56
N ILE A 39 -6.44 -5.18 -3.48
CA ILE A 39 -6.32 -6.40 -4.29
C ILE A 39 -5.19 -6.26 -5.32
N THR A 40 -5.06 -5.10 -5.97
CA THR A 40 -3.97 -4.81 -6.93
C THR A 40 -2.60 -4.92 -6.25
N GLN A 41 -2.45 -4.41 -5.03
CA GLN A 41 -1.18 -4.53 -4.30
C GLN A 41 -0.86 -6.00 -3.93
N PHE A 42 -1.88 -6.81 -3.60
CA PHE A 42 -1.70 -8.25 -3.42
C PHE A 42 -1.28 -8.95 -4.72
N GLN A 43 -1.90 -8.60 -5.84
CA GLN A 43 -1.53 -9.10 -7.16
C GLN A 43 -0.05 -8.81 -7.47
N TYR A 44 0.37 -7.56 -7.26
CA TYR A 44 1.75 -7.11 -7.47
C TYR A 44 2.74 -7.81 -6.53
N ALA A 45 2.33 -8.13 -5.30
CA ALA A 45 3.11 -8.94 -4.37
C ALA A 45 3.13 -10.45 -4.70
N GLY A 46 2.47 -10.86 -5.79
CA GLY A 46 2.43 -12.27 -6.23
C GLY A 46 1.35 -13.12 -5.54
N ILE A 47 0.49 -12.54 -4.70
CA ILE A 47 -0.61 -13.24 -4.05
C ILE A 47 -1.70 -13.56 -5.08
N LYS A 48 -1.97 -14.84 -5.30
CA LYS A 48 -2.92 -15.31 -6.33
C LYS A 48 -4.33 -15.57 -5.83
N LYS A 49 -4.53 -15.58 -4.51
CA LYS A 49 -5.82 -15.83 -3.89
C LYS A 49 -6.03 -14.90 -2.70
N VAL A 50 -7.14 -14.18 -2.71
CA VAL A 50 -7.51 -13.23 -1.67
C VAL A 50 -8.89 -13.59 -1.13
N TYR A 51 -9.03 -13.65 0.19
CA TYR A 51 -10.32 -13.77 0.86
C TYR A 51 -10.84 -12.42 1.31
N LEU A 52 -12.06 -12.08 0.93
CA LEU A 52 -12.79 -10.92 1.42
C LEU A 52 -13.66 -11.36 2.60
N LEU A 53 -13.39 -10.81 3.78
CA LEU A 53 -14.11 -11.10 5.01
C LEU A 53 -15.26 -10.10 5.10
N THR A 54 -16.41 -10.48 4.56
CA THR A 54 -17.52 -9.58 4.26
C THR A 54 -18.60 -9.64 5.33
N GLY A 55 -19.28 -8.52 5.56
CA GLY A 55 -20.39 -8.42 6.50
C GLY A 55 -21.51 -7.56 5.90
N TYR A 56 -21.62 -6.32 6.37
CA TYR A 56 -22.59 -5.36 5.85
C TYR A 56 -22.44 -5.17 4.32
N MET A 57 -23.56 -5.18 3.59
CA MET A 57 -23.62 -5.00 2.13
C MET A 57 -22.69 -5.92 1.31
N HIS A 58 -22.44 -7.14 1.79
CA HIS A 58 -21.53 -8.10 1.14
C HIS A 58 -21.89 -8.42 -0.32
N GLU A 59 -23.17 -8.32 -0.70
CA GLU A 59 -23.61 -8.60 -2.07
C GLU A 59 -23.01 -7.62 -3.09
N LEU A 60 -22.89 -6.33 -2.74
CA LEU A 60 -22.26 -5.33 -3.62
C LEU A 60 -20.77 -5.62 -3.86
N ILE A 61 -20.08 -6.14 -2.83
CA ILE A 61 -18.68 -6.57 -2.97
C ILE A 61 -18.60 -7.77 -3.90
N LYS A 62 -19.48 -8.76 -3.71
CA LYS A 62 -19.49 -9.98 -4.52
C LYS A 62 -19.86 -9.71 -5.98
N GLU A 63 -20.79 -8.79 -6.22
CA GLU A 63 -21.18 -8.34 -7.56
C GLU A 63 -20.00 -7.72 -8.33
N ARG A 64 -19.22 -6.84 -7.68
CA ARG A 64 -18.07 -6.18 -8.32
C ARG A 64 -16.91 -7.14 -8.63
N TYR A 65 -16.56 -8.01 -7.68
CA TYR A 65 -15.31 -8.78 -7.76
C TYR A 65 -15.48 -10.24 -8.25
N GLY A 66 -16.69 -10.79 -8.20
CA GLY A 66 -16.96 -12.16 -8.68
C GLY A 66 -16.05 -13.22 -8.04
N ALA A 67 -15.74 -14.29 -8.77
CA ALA A 67 -14.81 -15.33 -8.31
C ALA A 67 -13.33 -15.02 -8.62
N GLU A 68 -13.08 -14.05 -9.50
CA GLU A 68 -11.75 -13.64 -9.94
C GLU A 68 -11.79 -12.19 -10.39
N TRP A 69 -10.79 -11.40 -10.00
CA TRP A 69 -10.64 -10.01 -10.40
C TRP A 69 -9.16 -9.69 -10.65
N ASN A 70 -8.85 -9.11 -11.81
CA ASN A 70 -7.48 -8.81 -12.25
C ASN A 70 -6.48 -9.97 -12.06
N GLY A 71 -6.89 -11.20 -12.40
CA GLY A 71 -6.04 -12.39 -12.28
C GLY A 71 -5.78 -12.87 -10.85
N VAL A 72 -6.54 -12.37 -9.87
CA VAL A 72 -6.53 -12.82 -8.48
C VAL A 72 -7.83 -13.56 -8.17
N LYS A 73 -7.73 -14.80 -7.68
CA LYS A 73 -8.90 -15.58 -7.25
C LYS A 73 -9.50 -14.99 -5.98
N ILE A 74 -10.79 -14.71 -5.98
CA ILE A 74 -11.50 -14.09 -4.87
C ILE A 74 -12.33 -15.15 -4.13
N GLY A 75 -12.08 -15.29 -2.84
CA GLY A 75 -12.88 -16.07 -1.91
C GLY A 75 -13.67 -15.17 -0.97
N TYR A 76 -14.80 -15.65 -0.47
CA TYR A 76 -15.63 -14.89 0.46
C TYR A 76 -15.78 -15.64 1.77
N VAL A 77 -15.59 -14.91 2.87
CA VAL A 77 -15.91 -15.37 4.23
C VAL A 77 -16.94 -14.40 4.77
N HIS A 78 -18.20 -14.81 4.75
CA HIS A 78 -19.29 -13.98 5.26
C HIS A 78 -19.42 -14.14 6.77
N GLU A 79 -19.47 -13.01 7.49
CA GLU A 79 -19.87 -12.94 8.88
C GLU A 79 -21.40 -12.95 8.99
N ASP A 80 -21.93 -13.96 9.68
CA ASP A 80 -23.36 -14.12 9.99
C ASP A 80 -23.83 -13.27 11.18
N LYS A 81 -22.89 -12.72 11.97
CA LYS A 81 -23.14 -11.84 13.11
C LYS A 81 -22.01 -10.85 13.31
N GLN A 82 -22.27 -9.78 14.06
CA GLN A 82 -21.25 -8.82 14.49
C GLN A 82 -20.39 -9.41 15.63
N GLY A 83 -19.38 -10.20 15.27
CA GLY A 83 -18.41 -10.77 16.23
C GLY A 83 -17.09 -9.98 16.34
N GLY A 84 -16.99 -8.82 15.70
CA GLY A 84 -15.75 -8.04 15.65
C GLY A 84 -14.65 -8.69 14.81
N THR A 85 -13.50 -8.00 14.74
CA THR A 85 -12.38 -8.38 13.87
C THR A 85 -11.90 -9.82 14.10
N LEU A 86 -11.87 -10.26 15.35
CA LEU A 86 -11.38 -11.59 15.70
C LEU A 86 -12.30 -12.71 15.19
N TYR A 87 -13.61 -12.49 15.18
CA TYR A 87 -14.56 -13.47 14.67
C TYR A 87 -14.35 -13.70 13.17
N ALA A 88 -14.25 -12.61 12.40
CA ALA A 88 -13.96 -12.63 10.97
C ALA A 88 -12.68 -13.43 10.65
N MET A 89 -11.61 -13.13 11.39
CA MET A 89 -10.33 -13.82 11.26
C MET A 89 -10.45 -15.31 11.60
N ASN A 90 -11.15 -15.66 12.67
CA ASN A 90 -11.36 -17.05 13.06
C ASN A 90 -12.17 -17.85 12.03
N LEU A 91 -13.15 -17.24 11.37
CA LEU A 91 -13.88 -17.87 10.27
C LEU A 91 -12.95 -18.20 9.09
N LEU A 92 -12.01 -17.31 8.76
CA LEU A 92 -10.96 -17.59 7.77
C LEU A 92 -10.01 -18.69 8.24
N PHE A 93 -9.50 -18.62 9.48
CA PHE A 93 -8.53 -19.57 10.02
C PHE A 93 -9.07 -20.99 10.23
N LYS A 94 -10.40 -21.19 10.17
CA LYS A 94 -11.02 -22.53 10.08
C LYS A 94 -10.82 -23.16 8.69
N LYS A 95 -10.64 -22.36 7.65
CA LYS A 95 -10.56 -22.80 6.24
C LYS A 95 -9.15 -22.69 5.65
N ALA A 96 -8.35 -21.74 6.15
CA ALA A 96 -6.99 -21.50 5.67
C ALA A 96 -6.06 -22.67 6.02
N LYS A 97 -5.31 -23.16 5.02
CA LYS A 97 -4.31 -24.24 5.15
C LYS A 97 -2.86 -23.73 5.11
N GLU A 98 -2.71 -22.44 4.84
CA GLU A 98 -1.46 -21.72 4.61
C GLU A 98 -1.43 -20.46 5.46
N ASP A 99 -0.27 -19.81 5.54
CA ASP A 99 -0.12 -18.52 6.20
C ASP A 99 -0.95 -17.44 5.48
N VAL A 100 -1.31 -16.40 6.22
CA VAL A 100 -2.24 -15.35 5.79
C VAL A 100 -1.56 -13.99 5.86
N ILE A 101 -1.59 -13.23 4.77
CA ILE A 101 -1.36 -11.79 4.82
C ILE A 101 -2.72 -11.07 4.88
N LEU A 102 -3.01 -10.48 6.03
CA LEU A 102 -4.28 -9.84 6.36
C LEU A 102 -4.14 -8.32 6.33
N ARG A 103 -5.18 -7.62 5.90
CA ARG A 103 -5.28 -6.17 6.01
C ARG A 103 -6.67 -5.69 6.40
N ASN A 104 -6.71 -4.58 7.12
CA ASN A 104 -7.95 -3.85 7.38
C ASN A 104 -8.43 -3.19 6.08
N GLY A 105 -9.73 -3.32 5.76
CA GLY A 105 -10.29 -2.87 4.46
C GLY A 105 -10.43 -1.35 4.30
N ASP A 106 -9.97 -0.58 5.28
CA ASP A 106 -9.98 0.88 5.28
C ASP A 106 -8.60 1.53 5.19
N ILE A 107 -7.55 0.71 5.11
CA ILE A 107 -6.18 1.18 5.01
C ILE A 107 -5.80 1.39 3.55
N VAL A 108 -5.36 2.60 3.24
CA VAL A 108 -4.71 2.94 1.97
C VAL A 108 -3.24 3.19 2.26
N SER A 109 -2.36 2.44 1.60
CA SER A 109 -0.90 2.59 1.77
C SER A 109 -0.09 2.16 0.55
N ASP A 110 1.13 2.67 0.46
CA ASP A 110 2.10 2.33 -0.58
C ASP A 110 3.20 1.37 -0.08
N ILE A 111 2.89 0.61 0.97
CA ILE A 111 3.82 -0.37 1.57
C ILE A 111 4.38 -1.35 0.53
N ASN A 112 5.68 -1.65 0.65
CA ASN A 112 6.30 -2.74 -0.08
C ASN A 112 5.93 -4.09 0.53
N LEU A 113 4.81 -4.67 0.07
CA LEU A 113 4.35 -5.97 0.55
C LEU A 113 5.35 -7.10 0.25
N LYS A 114 6.11 -7.02 -0.85
CA LYS A 114 7.12 -8.05 -1.16
C LYS A 114 8.24 -8.03 -0.13
N GLN A 115 8.77 -6.85 0.18
CA GLN A 115 9.80 -6.71 1.20
C GLN A 115 9.27 -7.08 2.61
N MET A 116 8.00 -6.78 2.91
CA MET A 116 7.36 -7.26 4.14
C MET A 116 7.28 -8.79 4.18
N LEU A 117 6.96 -9.45 3.06
CA LEU A 117 6.95 -10.91 2.93
C LEU A 117 8.35 -11.51 3.05
N ASP A 118 9.37 -10.89 2.43
CA ASP A 118 10.75 -11.37 2.45
C ASP A 118 11.41 -11.21 3.83
N SER A 119 11.05 -10.14 4.55
CA SER A 119 11.51 -9.89 5.92
C SER A 119 10.71 -10.65 6.98
N HIS A 120 9.60 -11.28 6.61
CA HIS A 120 8.79 -12.04 7.53
C HIS A 120 9.55 -13.26 8.03
N SER A 121 9.84 -13.26 9.33
CA SER A 121 10.30 -14.45 10.04
C SER A 121 9.12 -15.11 10.75
N ASN A 122 9.22 -16.44 10.95
CA ASN A 122 8.16 -17.27 11.53
C ASN A 122 7.41 -16.54 12.67
N ARG A 123 6.10 -16.80 12.78
CA ARG A 123 5.08 -16.33 13.74
C ARG A 123 4.15 -15.23 13.19
N MET A 124 4.36 -13.97 13.57
CA MET A 124 3.52 -12.86 13.15
C MET A 124 4.38 -11.64 12.85
N THR A 125 4.08 -10.93 11.78
CA THR A 125 4.68 -9.61 11.50
C THR A 125 3.58 -8.57 11.35
N MET A 126 3.64 -7.51 12.14
CA MET A 126 2.74 -6.35 12.05
C MET A 126 3.43 -5.20 11.33
N PHE A 127 2.77 -4.60 10.34
CA PHE A 127 3.23 -3.32 9.82
C PHE A 127 2.96 -2.23 10.85
N ILE A 128 3.98 -1.41 11.13
CA ILE A 128 3.88 -0.26 12.00
C ILE A 128 4.29 1.02 11.26
N THR A 129 3.65 2.13 11.59
CA THR A 129 3.95 3.45 11.04
C THR A 129 4.10 4.48 12.16
N PRO A 130 4.93 5.54 12.00
CA PRO A 130 5.05 6.59 13.02
C PRO A 130 3.70 7.22 13.34
N LEU A 131 3.48 7.52 14.61
CA LEU A 131 2.34 8.32 15.04
C LEU A 131 2.56 9.77 14.64
N ILE A 132 1.79 10.25 13.67
CA ILE A 132 1.70 11.68 13.38
C ILE A 132 0.78 12.31 14.42
N SER A 133 1.26 13.32 15.14
CA SER A 133 0.43 14.03 16.11
C SER A 133 -0.78 14.64 15.42
N PRO A 134 -2.01 14.45 15.94
CA PRO A 134 -3.19 15.15 15.40
C PRO A 134 -3.18 16.65 15.74
N TYR A 135 -2.27 17.09 16.62
CA TYR A 135 -2.14 18.46 17.13
C TYR A 135 -0.71 19.00 16.92
N GLY A 136 -0.58 20.33 16.96
CA GLY A 136 0.72 20.98 17.13
C GLY A 136 1.31 20.72 18.51
N ILE A 137 2.62 20.53 18.58
CA ILE A 137 3.39 20.28 19.80
C ILE A 137 4.29 21.47 20.09
N THR A 138 4.35 21.88 21.35
CA THR A 138 5.18 23.00 21.81
C THR A 138 6.26 22.52 22.76
N GLU A 139 7.44 23.14 22.68
CA GLU A 139 8.48 23.01 23.71
C GLU A 139 8.54 24.27 24.55
N ILE A 140 8.58 24.10 25.88
CA ILE A 140 8.59 25.19 26.84
C ILE A 140 9.95 25.20 27.54
N ALA A 141 10.63 26.35 27.50
CA ALA A 141 11.85 26.58 28.26
C ALA A 141 11.83 28.01 28.84
N ASN A 142 12.26 28.16 30.10
CA ASN A 142 12.32 29.43 30.80
C ASN A 142 10.99 30.23 30.77
N GLY A 143 9.86 29.53 30.91
CA GLY A 143 8.51 30.14 30.91
C GLY A 143 8.03 30.66 29.55
N LYS A 144 8.72 30.33 28.45
CA LYS A 144 8.34 30.71 27.08
C LYS A 144 8.25 29.48 26.19
N ILE A 145 7.43 29.55 25.15
CA ILE A 145 7.45 28.58 24.04
C ILE A 145 8.70 28.87 23.20
N VAL A 146 9.56 27.87 23.02
CA VAL A 146 10.80 27.99 22.24
C VAL A 146 10.74 27.24 20.91
N ASP A 147 9.79 26.32 20.74
CA ASP A 147 9.53 25.61 19.49
C ASP A 147 8.04 25.29 19.35
N PHE A 148 7.56 25.28 18.11
CA PHE A 148 6.21 24.84 17.74
C PHE A 148 6.30 24.00 16.47
N ARG A 149 5.90 22.74 16.58
CA ARG A 149 5.88 21.80 15.46
C ARG A 149 4.43 21.41 15.17
N GLU A 150 3.94 21.75 13.98
CA GLU A 150 2.61 21.34 13.53
C GLU A 150 2.65 19.89 13.08
N LYS A 151 1.81 19.04 13.67
CA LYS A 151 1.66 17.60 13.33
C LYS A 151 2.98 16.85 13.09
N PRO A 152 3.96 16.96 14.01
CA PRO A 152 5.22 16.24 13.86
C PRO A 152 4.99 14.73 13.94
N ALA A 153 5.87 13.98 13.29
CA ALA A 153 6.03 12.57 13.60
C ALA A 153 6.60 12.44 15.01
N LEU A 154 5.99 11.57 15.81
CA LEU A 154 6.41 11.27 17.17
C LEU A 154 7.28 10.01 17.20
N ASN A 155 8.08 9.85 18.26
CA ASN A 155 8.81 8.61 18.53
C ASN A 155 7.92 7.52 19.15
N TYR A 156 6.72 7.38 18.59
CA TYR A 156 5.75 6.32 18.88
C TYR A 156 5.29 5.72 17.57
N TYR A 157 5.00 4.42 17.57
CA TYR A 157 4.53 3.72 16.40
C TYR A 157 3.12 3.18 16.65
N ILE A 158 2.30 3.21 15.62
CA ILE A 158 0.95 2.65 15.64
C ILE A 158 0.86 1.41 14.76
N ASN A 159 -0.08 0.54 15.12
CA ASN A 159 -0.51 -0.56 14.27
C ASN A 159 -1.08 0.00 12.96
N ALA A 160 -0.47 -0.37 11.84
CA ALA A 160 -0.83 0.13 10.52
C ALA A 160 -1.86 -0.76 9.79
N GLY A 161 -2.43 -1.77 10.47
CA GLY A 161 -3.57 -2.54 9.96
C GLY A 161 -3.21 -3.57 8.89
N ILE A 162 -1.94 -3.98 8.78
CA ILE A 162 -1.47 -5.00 7.86
C ILE A 162 -0.61 -6.00 8.63
N TYR A 163 -0.86 -7.30 8.41
CA TYR A 163 -0.27 -8.36 9.21
C TYR A 163 0.08 -9.57 8.33
N ILE A 164 1.20 -10.22 8.60
CA ILE A 164 1.48 -11.58 8.14
C ILE A 164 1.35 -12.51 9.35
N ILE A 165 0.57 -13.57 9.22
CA ILE A 165 0.17 -14.46 10.31
C ILE A 165 0.43 -15.91 9.88
N ASP A 166 1.35 -16.58 10.56
CA ASP A 166 1.61 -18.00 10.37
C ASP A 166 0.41 -18.84 10.79
N LYS A 167 0.13 -19.88 10.02
CA LYS A 167 -0.87 -20.89 10.40
C LYS A 167 -0.57 -21.54 11.75
N LYS A 168 0.71 -21.60 12.13
CA LYS A 168 1.19 -22.17 13.40
C LYS A 168 0.66 -21.41 14.62
N ILE A 169 0.33 -20.13 14.47
CA ILE A 169 -0.17 -19.29 15.56
C ILE A 169 -1.68 -19.06 15.51
N PHE A 170 -2.41 -19.62 14.54
CA PHE A 170 -3.88 -19.53 14.50
C PHE A 170 -4.54 -20.04 15.79
N GLY A 171 -3.91 -20.99 16.50
CA GLY A 171 -4.37 -21.46 17.80
C GLY A 171 -4.45 -20.35 18.86
N ALA A 172 -3.57 -19.34 18.82
CA ALA A 172 -3.61 -18.21 19.74
C ALA A 172 -4.86 -17.32 19.50
N PHE A 173 -5.23 -17.10 18.24
CA PHE A 173 -6.45 -16.37 17.89
C PHE A 173 -7.71 -17.13 18.29
N LYS A 174 -7.70 -18.46 18.12
CA LYS A 174 -8.84 -19.34 18.43
C LYS A 174 -9.12 -19.52 19.92
N LYS A 175 -8.28 -18.99 20.82
CA LYS A 175 -8.56 -18.96 22.27
C LYS A 175 -9.78 -18.12 22.62
N HIS A 176 -10.07 -17.09 21.83
CA HIS A 176 -11.26 -16.27 21.96
C HIS A 176 -12.12 -16.44 20.70
N ALA A 177 -13.43 -16.58 20.88
CA ALA A 177 -14.33 -16.78 19.75
C ALA A 177 -14.53 -15.51 18.92
N GLU A 178 -14.58 -14.35 19.58
CA GLU A 178 -14.98 -13.05 19.02
C GLU A 178 -14.36 -11.88 19.81
N GLY A 179 -14.45 -10.66 19.29
CA GLY A 179 -13.96 -9.43 19.91
C GLY A 179 -12.90 -8.67 19.11
N ASP A 180 -12.26 -7.70 19.75
CA ASP A 180 -11.21 -6.87 19.16
C ASP A 180 -9.85 -7.58 19.30
N VAL A 181 -9.22 -7.86 18.16
CA VAL A 181 -7.93 -8.55 18.12
C VAL A 181 -6.82 -7.74 18.79
N GLU A 182 -6.92 -6.41 18.73
CA GLU A 182 -5.98 -5.44 19.31
C GLU A 182 -5.99 -5.46 20.84
N LYS A 183 -7.13 -5.82 21.46
CA LYS A 183 -7.28 -5.86 22.92
C LYS A 183 -6.97 -7.24 23.48
N LEU A 184 -7.30 -8.29 22.74
CA LEU A 184 -7.23 -9.67 23.23
C LEU A 184 -5.96 -10.37 22.78
N VAL A 185 -5.69 -10.39 21.48
CA VAL A 185 -4.70 -11.32 20.90
C VAL A 185 -3.33 -10.68 20.75
N PHE A 186 -3.24 -9.47 20.20
CA PHE A 186 -1.95 -8.82 19.96
C PHE A 186 -1.12 -8.62 21.25
N PRO A 187 -1.70 -8.22 22.39
CA PRO A 187 -0.96 -8.14 23.64
C PRO A 187 -0.39 -9.49 24.11
N GLU A 188 -1.12 -10.60 23.93
CA GLU A 188 -0.62 -11.94 24.26
C GLU A 188 0.52 -12.41 23.34
N ILE A 189 0.36 -12.22 22.03
CA ILE A 189 1.39 -12.59 21.04
C ILE A 189 2.66 -11.76 21.26
N ALA A 190 2.51 -10.47 21.59
CA ALA A 190 3.64 -9.61 21.94
C ALA A 190 4.35 -10.09 23.21
N LYS A 191 3.61 -10.33 24.30
CA LYS A 191 4.19 -10.83 25.57
C LYS A 191 4.88 -12.19 25.44
N SER A 192 4.43 -13.02 24.50
CA SER A 192 5.04 -14.33 24.22
C SER A 192 6.22 -14.28 23.25
N GLY A 193 6.63 -13.09 22.78
CA GLY A 193 7.76 -12.92 21.87
C GLY A 193 7.49 -13.44 20.45
N LEU A 194 6.22 -13.56 20.06
CA LEU A 194 5.80 -14.10 18.76
C LEU A 194 5.37 -12.99 17.77
N LEU A 195 5.43 -11.71 18.18
CA LEU A 195 5.05 -10.56 17.37
C LEU A 195 6.30 -9.80 16.92
N ASN A 196 6.61 -9.91 15.62
CA ASN A 196 7.59 -9.08 14.94
C ASN A 196 6.92 -7.84 14.33
N TYR A 197 7.73 -6.87 13.93
CA TYR A 197 7.28 -5.70 13.20
C TYR A 197 7.97 -5.57 11.85
N TYR A 198 7.30 -4.90 10.92
CA TYR A 198 7.87 -4.35 9.69
C TYR A 198 7.60 -2.85 9.70
N LYS A 199 8.58 -2.04 9.30
CA LYS A 199 8.45 -0.59 9.16
C LYS A 199 9.12 -0.14 7.87
N GLU A 200 8.60 0.93 7.30
CA GLU A 200 9.11 1.48 6.05
C GLU A 200 8.99 3.00 6.09
N ASP A 201 10.10 3.69 5.87
CA ASP A 201 10.17 5.14 5.99
C ASP A 201 9.71 5.83 4.68
N GLY A 202 9.04 6.97 4.82
CA GLY A 202 8.67 7.82 3.69
C GLY A 202 7.56 7.27 2.80
N VAL A 203 6.79 6.29 3.29
CA VAL A 203 5.67 5.64 2.59
C VAL A 203 4.34 6.28 2.99
N PHE A 204 3.44 6.48 2.02
CA PHE A 204 2.09 6.93 2.31
C PHE A 204 1.30 5.84 3.06
N TRP A 205 0.64 6.23 4.16
CA TRP A 205 -0.30 5.40 4.89
C TRP A 205 -1.42 6.26 5.46
N GLN A 206 -2.67 5.84 5.28
CA GLN A 206 -3.83 6.48 5.86
C GLN A 206 -4.98 5.48 6.09
N SER A 207 -5.61 5.55 7.26
CA SER A 207 -6.93 4.96 7.50
C SER A 207 -8.02 5.91 7.02
N VAL A 208 -8.97 5.43 6.22
CA VAL A 208 -10.07 6.25 5.71
C VAL A 208 -11.22 6.25 6.70
N ASP A 209 -11.15 7.02 7.78
CA ASP A 209 -12.13 6.93 8.88
C ASP A 209 -13.14 8.07 8.94
N SER A 210 -12.86 9.15 8.24
CA SER A 210 -13.67 10.35 8.16
C SER A 210 -13.67 10.91 6.73
N PRO A 211 -14.61 11.82 6.39
CA PRO A 211 -14.58 12.50 5.09
C PRO A 211 -13.26 13.23 4.81
N LYS A 212 -12.62 13.78 5.84
CA LYS A 212 -11.30 14.43 5.74
C LYS A 212 -10.20 13.44 5.35
N ASP A 213 -10.25 12.22 5.88
CA ASP A 213 -9.29 11.18 5.50
C ASP A 213 -9.48 10.75 4.05
N LEU A 214 -10.74 10.61 3.63
CA LEU A 214 -11.07 10.31 2.25
C LEU A 214 -10.60 11.40 1.29
N GLU A 215 -10.76 12.68 1.66
CA GLU A 215 -10.26 13.81 0.87
C GLU A 215 -8.72 13.79 0.77
N SER A 216 -8.02 13.53 1.88
CA SER A 216 -6.56 13.37 1.92
C SER A 216 -6.10 12.26 0.97
N VAL A 217 -6.74 11.09 1.04
CA VAL A 217 -6.45 9.97 0.13
C VAL A 217 -6.76 10.32 -1.32
N ARG A 218 -7.89 10.97 -1.61
CA ARG A 218 -8.24 11.41 -2.98
C ARG A 218 -7.23 12.40 -3.54
N ASN A 219 -6.76 13.32 -2.71
CA ASN A 219 -5.71 14.27 -3.09
C ASN A 219 -4.40 13.55 -3.40
N GLU A 220 -4.00 12.58 -2.58
CA GLU A 220 -2.83 11.73 -2.83
C GLU A 220 -2.97 10.91 -4.13
N TYR A 221 -4.19 10.51 -4.49
CA TYR A 221 -4.49 9.73 -5.68
C TYR A 221 -4.73 10.54 -6.97
N LYS A 222 -4.67 11.88 -6.90
CA LYS A 222 -4.78 12.73 -8.09
C LYS A 222 -3.68 12.38 -9.09
N ASN A 223 -4.08 12.01 -10.31
CA ASN A 223 -3.20 11.61 -11.41
C ASN A 223 -2.24 10.45 -11.08
N LYS A 224 -2.51 9.70 -10.00
CA LYS A 224 -1.68 8.59 -9.53
C LYS A 224 -2.09 7.28 -10.18
N THR A 225 -1.12 6.53 -10.66
CA THR A 225 -1.32 5.17 -11.20
C THR A 225 -0.40 4.21 -10.46
N ASP A 226 -0.98 3.25 -9.73
CA ASP A 226 -0.23 2.21 -9.04
C ASP A 226 0.47 1.30 -10.08
N LYS A 227 1.72 0.95 -9.80
CA LYS A 227 2.57 0.08 -10.62
C LYS A 227 3.12 -1.06 -9.74
N PRO A 228 3.53 -2.19 -10.34
CA PRO A 228 4.12 -3.29 -9.57
C PRO A 228 5.35 -2.91 -8.74
N TRP A 229 6.09 -1.90 -9.18
CA TRP A 229 7.29 -1.37 -8.54
C TRP A 229 7.03 -0.14 -7.65
N GLY A 230 5.79 0.34 -7.54
CA GLY A 230 5.42 1.53 -6.76
C GLY A 230 4.30 2.31 -7.42
N TYR A 231 4.54 3.54 -7.86
CA TYR A 231 3.55 4.33 -8.60
C TYR A 231 4.18 5.36 -9.53
N GLU A 232 3.38 5.87 -10.47
CA GLU A 232 3.66 7.13 -11.17
C GLU A 232 2.54 8.15 -10.91
N LYS A 233 2.88 9.44 -10.90
CA LYS A 233 1.94 10.56 -10.85
C LYS A 233 2.25 11.54 -11.98
N ILE A 234 1.25 11.93 -12.76
CA ILE A 234 1.42 13.01 -13.74
C ILE A 234 1.24 14.35 -13.03
N ILE A 235 2.29 15.17 -13.03
CA ILE A 235 2.31 16.48 -12.37
C ILE A 235 1.87 17.58 -13.35
N VAL A 236 2.47 17.58 -14.54
CA VAL A 236 2.14 18.53 -15.62
C VAL A 236 2.12 17.80 -16.94
N HIS A 237 1.12 18.07 -17.78
CA HIS A 237 1.08 17.63 -19.16
C HIS A 237 0.57 18.77 -20.04
N THR A 238 1.40 19.18 -21.00
CA THR A 238 1.09 20.23 -21.98
C THR A 238 1.40 19.73 -23.39
N ASP A 239 1.13 20.57 -24.39
CA ASP A 239 1.58 20.37 -25.77
C ASP A 239 3.11 20.46 -25.95
N LYS A 240 3.85 20.93 -24.94
CA LYS A 240 5.30 21.19 -25.02
C LYS A 240 6.14 20.27 -24.14
N TYR A 241 5.63 19.88 -22.97
CA TYR A 241 6.36 19.06 -22.02
C TYR A 241 5.43 18.26 -21.10
N LEU A 242 6.01 17.23 -20.51
CA LEU A 242 5.43 16.33 -19.52
C LEU A 242 6.35 16.28 -18.30
N THR A 243 5.76 16.21 -17.12
CA THR A 243 6.47 15.96 -15.86
C THR A 243 5.74 14.89 -15.09
N LYS A 244 6.48 13.87 -14.64
CA LYS A 244 5.97 12.83 -13.76
C LYS A 244 6.78 12.73 -12.48
N GLU A 245 6.13 12.32 -11.41
CA GLU A 245 6.79 11.76 -10.23
C GLU A 245 6.69 10.23 -10.30
N LEU A 246 7.80 9.54 -10.12
CA LEU A 246 7.85 8.09 -10.00
C LEU A 246 8.31 7.75 -8.58
N TYR A 247 7.58 6.87 -7.92
CA TYR A 247 8.03 6.23 -6.69
C TYR A 247 8.35 4.77 -6.96
N LEU A 248 9.58 4.37 -6.69
CA LEU A 248 10.03 2.98 -6.78
C LEU A 248 10.31 2.46 -5.36
N MET A 249 9.70 1.33 -5.04
CA MET A 249 9.95 0.60 -3.81
C MET A 249 11.33 -0.05 -3.85
N LYS A 250 12.00 -0.12 -2.69
CA LYS A 250 13.29 -0.80 -2.54
C LYS A 250 13.27 -2.21 -3.13
N GLY A 251 14.28 -2.53 -3.92
CA GLY A 251 14.45 -3.85 -4.54
C GLY A 251 13.56 -4.09 -5.76
N GLU A 252 12.76 -3.10 -6.17
CA GLU A 252 11.92 -3.17 -7.37
C GLU A 252 12.46 -2.27 -8.47
N GLY A 253 12.02 -2.51 -9.71
CA GLY A 253 12.46 -1.72 -10.84
C GLY A 253 11.45 -1.69 -11.97
N THR A 254 11.61 -0.74 -12.89
CA THR A 254 10.81 -0.69 -14.11
C THR A 254 11.15 -1.87 -15.03
N SER A 255 10.26 -2.12 -16.00
CA SER A 255 10.53 -3.01 -17.13
C SER A 255 11.74 -2.49 -17.91
N VAL A 256 12.40 -3.36 -18.68
CA VAL A 256 13.30 -2.87 -19.74
C VAL A 256 12.44 -2.26 -20.84
N HIS A 257 12.65 -0.99 -21.13
CA HIS A 257 11.85 -0.24 -22.09
C HIS A 257 12.67 0.85 -22.77
N TYR A 258 12.09 1.45 -23.82
CA TYR A 258 12.59 2.64 -24.47
C TYR A 258 11.42 3.50 -24.97
N HIS A 259 11.73 4.71 -25.41
CA HIS A 259 10.78 5.65 -25.98
C HIS A 259 11.14 5.98 -27.42
N THR A 260 10.18 6.03 -28.35
CA THR A 260 10.49 6.26 -29.78
C THR A 260 10.71 7.73 -30.12
N LYS A 261 10.04 8.62 -29.38
CA LYS A 261 10.01 10.07 -29.54
C LYS A 261 10.40 10.80 -28.27
N LYS A 262 10.10 10.22 -27.10
CA LYS A 262 10.29 10.89 -25.82
C LYS A 262 11.77 11.02 -25.50
N ASP A 263 12.22 12.26 -25.41
CA ASP A 263 13.47 12.67 -24.76
C ASP A 263 13.15 13.03 -23.30
N GLU A 264 13.86 12.43 -22.35
CA GLU A 264 13.57 12.57 -20.93
C GLU A 264 14.82 12.74 -20.06
N THR A 265 14.65 13.40 -18.93
CA THR A 265 15.67 13.53 -17.88
C THR A 265 15.08 13.04 -16.57
N MET A 266 15.75 12.08 -15.96
CA MET A 266 15.43 11.57 -14.64
C MET A 266 16.21 12.36 -13.61
N HIS A 267 15.51 12.89 -12.60
CA HIS A 267 16.08 13.58 -11.46
C HIS A 267 15.69 12.87 -10.17
N VAL A 268 16.66 12.39 -9.40
CA VAL A 268 16.37 11.71 -8.13
C VAL A 268 16.13 12.76 -7.06
N THR A 269 14.91 12.88 -6.55
CA THR A 269 14.59 13.85 -5.48
C THR A 269 14.81 13.27 -4.09
N ARG A 270 14.69 11.95 -3.95
CA ARG A 270 14.93 11.21 -2.71
C ARG A 270 15.34 9.77 -3.02
N GLY A 271 16.25 9.22 -2.23
CA GLY A 271 16.64 7.82 -2.34
C GLY A 271 17.87 7.59 -3.21
N GLU A 272 18.08 6.34 -3.60
CA GLU A 272 19.17 5.88 -4.46
C GLU A 272 18.67 4.81 -5.43
N CYS A 273 19.02 4.97 -6.70
CA CYS A 273 18.66 4.02 -7.76
C CYS A 273 19.81 3.79 -8.74
N ILE A 274 19.71 2.70 -9.49
CA ILE A 274 20.57 2.37 -10.60
C ILE A 274 19.74 2.40 -11.87
N ILE A 275 20.19 3.14 -12.88
CA ILE A 275 19.64 3.07 -14.23
C ILE A 275 20.56 2.19 -15.07
N TYR A 276 20.04 1.05 -15.50
CA TYR A 276 20.73 0.12 -16.39
C TYR A 276 20.41 0.46 -17.83
N PHE A 277 21.45 0.68 -18.62
CA PHE A 277 21.42 0.80 -20.07
C PHE A 277 21.95 -0.50 -20.71
N GLU A 278 22.00 -0.60 -22.04
CA GLU A 278 22.52 -1.79 -22.72
C GLU A 278 24.03 -2.00 -22.50
N ASP A 279 24.79 -0.91 -22.39
CA ASP A 279 26.25 -0.88 -22.38
C ASP A 279 26.87 -0.42 -21.06
N ARG A 280 26.06 0.18 -20.17
CA ARG A 280 26.51 0.76 -18.90
C ARG A 280 25.43 0.76 -17.83
N GLU A 281 25.82 1.02 -16.60
CA GLU A 281 24.92 1.37 -15.51
C GLU A 281 25.30 2.72 -14.91
N VAL A 282 24.30 3.49 -14.47
CA VAL A 282 24.48 4.78 -13.82
C VAL A 282 23.83 4.72 -12.45
N HIS A 283 24.63 4.92 -11.41
CA HIS A 283 24.17 5.00 -10.04
C HIS A 283 23.83 6.45 -9.73
N LEU A 284 22.64 6.69 -9.21
CA LEU A 284 22.11 8.02 -8.92
C LEU A 284 21.62 8.10 -7.47
N LYS A 285 22.06 9.15 -6.78
CA LYS A 285 21.62 9.57 -5.45
C LYS A 285 20.79 10.85 -5.55
N ALA A 286 20.19 11.24 -4.42
CA ALA A 286 19.41 12.46 -4.33
C ALA A 286 20.16 13.70 -4.89
N ASN A 287 19.44 14.47 -5.71
CA ASN A 287 19.86 15.64 -6.49
C ASN A 287 20.73 15.34 -7.72
N GLU A 288 20.96 14.08 -8.08
CA GLU A 288 21.63 13.71 -9.33
C GLU A 288 20.62 13.50 -10.46
N THR A 289 21.08 13.72 -11.69
CA THR A 289 20.26 13.62 -12.90
C THR A 289 20.93 12.80 -13.99
N VAL A 290 20.12 12.23 -14.87
CA VAL A 290 20.59 11.61 -16.12
C VAL A 290 19.56 11.83 -17.23
N ARG A 291 20.05 12.20 -18.41
CA ARG A 291 19.25 12.28 -19.63
C ARG A 291 19.21 10.91 -20.32
N ILE A 292 18.03 10.55 -20.80
CA ILE A 292 17.75 9.33 -21.54
C ILE A 292 17.18 9.76 -22.89
N GLU A 293 17.96 9.54 -23.95
CA GLU A 293 17.57 9.93 -25.31
C GLU A 293 16.57 8.93 -25.92
N PRO A 294 15.80 9.34 -26.94
CA PRO A 294 14.92 8.42 -27.66
C PRO A 294 15.66 7.18 -28.17
N ASN A 295 14.99 6.03 -28.14
CA ASN A 295 15.47 4.70 -28.53
C ASN A 295 16.57 4.11 -27.64
N VAL A 296 16.97 4.80 -26.57
CA VAL A 296 17.88 4.24 -25.57
C VAL A 296 17.09 3.30 -24.66
N ARG A 297 17.42 2.01 -24.71
CA ARG A 297 16.84 1.02 -23.79
C ARG A 297 17.41 1.20 -22.40
N HIS A 298 16.50 1.21 -21.43
CA HIS A 298 16.88 1.35 -20.04
C HIS A 298 15.87 0.67 -19.11
N ARG A 299 16.30 0.47 -17.85
CA ARG A 299 15.43 0.18 -16.70
C ARG A 299 15.96 0.91 -15.47
N ILE A 300 15.06 1.28 -14.57
CA ILE A 300 15.38 1.93 -13.30
C ILE A 300 15.19 0.89 -12.20
N PHE A 301 16.12 0.78 -11.27
CA PHE A 301 16.05 -0.15 -10.14
C PHE A 301 16.35 0.59 -8.84
N ALA A 302 15.47 0.47 -7.85
CA ALA A 302 15.60 1.16 -6.56
C ALA A 302 16.49 0.36 -5.60
N VAL A 303 17.60 0.96 -5.16
CA VAL A 303 18.47 0.41 -4.09
C VAL A 303 17.82 0.63 -2.72
N GLU A 304 17.12 1.75 -2.59
CA GLU A 304 16.19 2.08 -1.51
C GLU A 304 14.91 2.71 -2.08
N ASN A 305 13.95 3.02 -1.21
CA ASN A 305 12.73 3.70 -1.63
C ASN A 305 13.07 5.03 -2.30
N THR A 306 12.83 5.12 -3.61
CA THR A 306 13.32 6.21 -4.45
C THR A 306 12.17 6.99 -5.05
N VAL A 307 12.29 8.32 -5.02
CA VAL A 307 11.40 9.23 -5.74
C VAL A 307 12.20 9.89 -6.85
N LEU A 308 11.72 9.76 -8.09
CA LEU A 308 12.28 10.42 -9.26
C LEU A 308 11.27 11.43 -9.83
N GLN A 309 11.77 12.53 -10.36
CA GLN A 309 11.03 13.39 -11.27
C GLN A 309 11.52 13.15 -12.70
N GLU A 310 10.61 12.75 -13.57
CA GLU A 310 10.82 12.68 -15.02
C GLU A 310 10.44 14.05 -15.60
N TYR A 311 11.36 14.69 -16.31
CA TYR A 311 11.06 15.83 -17.19
C TYR A 311 11.24 15.40 -18.63
N SER A 312 10.19 15.52 -19.44
CA SER A 312 10.20 14.97 -20.78
C SER A 312 9.42 15.79 -21.79
N THR A 313 9.69 15.51 -23.06
CA THR A 313 8.79 15.87 -24.18
C THR A 313 7.40 15.25 -23.98
N PRO A 314 6.32 15.81 -24.57
CA PRO A 314 4.93 15.61 -24.11
C PRO A 314 4.29 14.26 -24.48
N HIS A 315 5.10 13.27 -24.86
CA HIS A 315 4.67 11.98 -25.41
C HIS A 315 4.35 10.97 -24.30
N ILE A 316 3.12 11.01 -23.78
CA ILE A 316 2.68 10.23 -22.62
C ILE A 316 2.67 8.69 -22.85
N ASP A 317 2.20 8.25 -24.01
CA ASP A 317 2.00 6.82 -24.34
C ASP A 317 3.13 6.24 -25.21
N ASP A 318 4.32 6.84 -25.16
CA ASP A 318 5.45 6.47 -26.02
C ASP A 318 6.38 5.44 -25.35
N THR A 319 5.85 4.46 -24.63
CA THR A 319 6.67 3.44 -23.95
C THR A 319 6.62 2.11 -24.70
N VAL A 320 7.76 1.66 -25.23
CA VAL A 320 7.89 0.33 -25.82
C VAL A 320 8.61 -0.60 -24.85
N ARG A 321 7.90 -1.60 -24.33
CA ARG A 321 8.45 -2.60 -23.39
C ARG A 321 9.16 -3.71 -24.15
N VAL A 322 10.35 -4.07 -23.67
CA VAL A 322 11.20 -5.13 -24.23
C VAL A 322 11.16 -6.37 -23.34
N LYS A 323 11.24 -6.18 -22.02
CA LYS A 323 11.16 -7.25 -21.03
C LYS A 323 10.42 -6.76 -19.79
N ASP A 324 9.36 -7.46 -19.41
CA ASP A 324 8.57 -7.14 -18.22
C ASP A 324 8.63 -8.27 -17.18
N ASP A 325 9.24 -7.98 -16.04
CA ASP A 325 9.31 -8.90 -14.91
C ASP A 325 7.92 -9.11 -14.25
N TYR A 326 6.93 -8.29 -14.63
CA TYR A 326 5.58 -8.26 -14.07
C TYR A 326 4.49 -8.87 -14.96
N LYS A 327 4.86 -9.40 -16.14
CA LYS A 327 3.95 -10.06 -17.11
C LYS A 327 2.75 -9.19 -17.55
N ARG A 328 2.97 -7.88 -17.76
CA ARG A 328 1.98 -6.93 -18.29
C ARG A 328 2.11 -6.69 -19.79
#